data_AF-A0AAD4QHY8-F1
#
_entry.id   AF-A0AAD4QHY8-F1
#
_cell.length_a   1.000
_cell.length_b   1.000
_cell.length_c   1.000
_cell.angle_alpha   90.00
_cell.angle_beta   90.00
_cell.angle_gamma   90.00
#
_symmetry.space_group_name_H-M   'P 1'
#
loop_
_entity.id
_entity.type
_entity.pdbx_description
1 polymer ?
#
loop_
_entity_poly.entity_id
_entity_poly.type
_entity_poly.pdbx_seq_one_letter_code
_entity_poly.pdbx_strand_id
1 'polypeptide(L)'
;MSLAAASEARKARLLALRRKRAGEEVEDIEHTRTLRKHQTTAELEDTIEHNVKGLAEQIIAQDEAKRAQELDLLNIAPKRPNWDLKREMEKKLARLERQTQQAIHTLIRQRLAEQKGQSDDLVGAMQAAANAGNDPPSDDDD
;
A
#
# COMPACT_ATOMS: atom_id res chain seq x y z
N MET A 1 -50.83 -55.13 -25.83
CA MET A 1 -51.56 -53.86 -25.55
C MET A 1 -51.96 -53.26 -26.90
N SER A 2 -53.24 -52.88 -27.07
CA SER A 2 -53.73 -52.41 -28.37
C SER A 2 -53.28 -50.97 -28.67
N LEU A 3 -53.14 -50.64 -29.96
CA LEU A 3 -52.80 -49.29 -30.41
C LEU A 3 -53.84 -48.24 -29.95
N ALA A 4 -55.09 -48.66 -29.80
CA ALA A 4 -56.18 -47.84 -29.28
C ALA A 4 -55.97 -47.49 -27.79
N ALA A 5 -55.57 -48.46 -26.97
CA ALA A 5 -55.29 -48.20 -25.55
C ALA A 5 -54.12 -47.21 -25.37
N ALA A 6 -53.10 -47.29 -26.23
CA ALA A 6 -51.96 -46.36 -26.20
C ALA A 6 -52.35 -44.93 -26.63
N SER A 7 -53.26 -44.77 -27.61
CA SER A 7 -53.71 -43.46 -28.07
C SER A 7 -54.64 -42.79 -27.04
N GLU A 8 -55.50 -43.56 -26.39
CA GLU A 8 -56.37 -43.11 -25.30
C GLU A 8 -55.55 -42.67 -24.08
N ALA A 9 -54.52 -43.43 -23.70
CA ALA A 9 -53.61 -43.05 -22.61
C ALA A 9 -52.86 -41.73 -22.89
N ARG A 10 -52.39 -41.53 -24.12
CA ARG A 10 -51.74 -40.26 -24.52
C ARG A 10 -52.73 -39.09 -24.52
N LYS A 11 -53.95 -39.32 -25.00
CA LYS A 11 -55.02 -38.30 -25.01
C LYS A 11 -55.42 -37.90 -23.58
N ALA A 12 -55.58 -38.87 -22.69
CA ALA A 12 -55.86 -38.64 -21.27
C ALA A 12 -54.74 -37.83 -20.60
N ARG A 13 -53.48 -38.18 -20.86
CA ARG A 13 -52.32 -37.46 -20.34
C ARG A 13 -52.25 -36.00 -20.83
N LEU A 14 -52.52 -35.76 -22.11
CA LEU A 14 -52.53 -34.40 -22.68
C LEU A 14 -53.70 -33.55 -22.13
N LEU A 15 -54.88 -34.16 -21.94
CA LEU A 15 -56.03 -33.48 -21.33
C LEU A 15 -55.74 -33.10 -19.88
N ALA A 16 -55.13 -34.00 -19.11
CA ALA A 16 -54.71 -33.74 -17.73
C ALA A 16 -53.66 -32.62 -17.65
N LEU A 17 -52.66 -32.60 -18.54
CA LEU A 17 -51.70 -31.49 -18.63
C LEU A 17 -52.37 -30.15 -19.00
N ARG A 18 -53.40 -30.17 -19.85
CA ARG A 18 -54.16 -28.97 -20.23
C ARG A 18 -55.02 -28.44 -19.10
N ARG A 19 -55.66 -29.32 -18.31
CA ARG A 19 -56.40 -28.97 -17.09
C ARG A 19 -55.48 -28.41 -16.00
N LYS A 20 -54.32 -29.04 -15.78
CA LYS A 20 -53.29 -28.52 -14.86
C LYS A 20 -52.79 -27.14 -15.25
N ARG A 21 -52.63 -26.85 -16.56
CA ARG A 21 -52.28 -25.50 -17.05
C ARG A 21 -53.41 -24.48 -16.86
N ALA A 22 -54.67 -24.92 -16.84
CA ALA A 22 -55.83 -24.09 -16.58
C ALA A 22 -56.13 -23.87 -15.09
N GLY A 23 -55.29 -24.43 -14.18
CA GLY A 23 -55.40 -24.21 -12.73
C GLY A 23 -56.44 -25.09 -12.02
N GLU A 24 -56.95 -26.12 -12.67
CA GLU A 24 -57.89 -27.10 -12.09
C GLU A 24 -57.09 -28.24 -11.42
N GLU A 25 -57.48 -28.68 -10.22
CA GLU A 25 -56.80 -29.78 -9.51
C GLU A 25 -56.95 -31.10 -10.27
N VAL A 26 -55.82 -31.78 -10.52
CA VAL A 26 -55.76 -33.08 -11.19
C VAL A 26 -54.83 -33.99 -10.42
N GLU A 27 -55.25 -35.23 -10.15
CA GLU A 27 -54.42 -36.27 -9.53
C GLU A 27 -53.08 -36.48 -10.27
N ASP A 28 -52.03 -36.72 -9.48
CA ASP A 28 -50.64 -36.65 -9.89
C ASP A 28 -50.28 -37.61 -11.03
N ILE A 29 -49.94 -37.06 -12.19
CA ILE A 29 -49.26 -37.81 -13.25
C ILE A 29 -47.77 -37.86 -12.90
N GLU A 30 -47.33 -39.01 -12.39
CA GLU A 30 -45.90 -39.25 -12.19
C GLU A 30 -45.15 -39.17 -13.54
N HIS A 31 -43.98 -38.52 -13.52
CA HIS A 31 -42.96 -38.47 -14.56
C HIS A 31 -43.19 -37.49 -15.73
N THR A 32 -42.99 -36.20 -15.46
CA THR A 32 -42.40 -35.27 -16.45
C THR A 32 -41.02 -34.84 -15.98
N ARG A 33 -40.00 -35.31 -16.73
CA ARG A 33 -38.56 -35.02 -16.65
C ARG A 33 -38.26 -33.65 -16.02
N THR A 34 -38.02 -33.65 -14.71
CA THR A 34 -37.58 -32.46 -13.97
C THR A 34 -36.14 -32.16 -14.37
N LEU A 35 -35.88 -30.97 -14.91
CA LEU A 35 -34.53 -30.43 -14.98
C LEU A 35 -33.98 -30.46 -13.55
N ARG A 36 -32.89 -31.20 -13.31
CA ARG A 36 -32.17 -31.08 -12.04
C ARG A 36 -31.63 -29.66 -12.00
N LYS A 37 -32.33 -28.76 -11.30
CA LYS A 37 -31.68 -27.55 -10.80
C LYS A 37 -30.57 -28.06 -9.89
N HIS A 38 -29.32 -27.89 -10.32
CA HIS A 38 -28.22 -27.95 -9.37
C HIS A 38 -28.59 -26.96 -8.28
N GLN A 39 -28.77 -27.49 -7.07
CA GLN A 39 -29.12 -26.70 -5.92
C GLN A 39 -27.89 -25.82 -5.62
N THR A 40 -27.85 -24.62 -6.19
CA THR A 40 -26.85 -23.58 -5.89
C THR A 40 -27.08 -22.97 -4.50
N THR A 41 -27.61 -23.77 -3.57
CA THR A 41 -27.83 -23.43 -2.16
C THR A 41 -27.05 -24.41 -1.25
N ALA A 42 -26.07 -25.13 -1.80
CA ALA A 42 -24.95 -25.54 -0.96
C ALA A 42 -24.16 -24.25 -0.74
N GLU A 43 -24.07 -23.80 0.51
CA GLU A 43 -23.19 -22.71 0.90
C GLU A 43 -21.81 -23.04 0.33
N LEU A 44 -21.41 -22.33 -0.72
CA LEU A 44 -20.09 -22.48 -1.29
C LEU A 44 -19.13 -21.83 -0.28
N GLU A 45 -18.71 -22.62 0.70
CA GLU A 45 -17.83 -22.22 1.81
C GLU A 45 -16.50 -21.67 1.29
N ASP A 46 -16.09 -22.06 0.08
CA ASP A 46 -14.86 -21.63 -0.58
C ASP A 46 -15.11 -20.54 -1.64
N THR A 47 -15.87 -19.51 -1.27
CA THR A 47 -16.02 -18.29 -2.08
C THR A 47 -15.23 -17.15 -1.46
N ILE A 48 -14.70 -16.24 -2.29
CA ILE A 48 -13.91 -15.09 -1.80
C ILE A 48 -14.78 -14.20 -0.91
N GLU A 49 -16.06 -14.08 -1.24
CA GLU A 49 -17.06 -13.35 -0.49
C GLU A 49 -17.26 -13.94 0.92
N HIS A 50 -17.21 -15.27 1.05
CA HIS A 50 -17.27 -15.93 2.36
C HIS A 50 -15.99 -15.67 3.18
N ASN A 51 -14.82 -15.77 2.54
CA ASN A 51 -13.52 -15.54 3.20
C ASN A 51 -13.33 -14.09 3.68
N VAL A 52 -13.93 -13.11 2.99
CA VAL A 52 -13.85 -11.68 3.34
C VAL A 52 -14.98 -11.26 4.29
N LYS A 53 -16.01 -12.09 4.46
CA LYS A 53 -17.13 -11.83 5.37
C LYS A 53 -16.61 -11.67 6.81
N GLY A 54 -16.86 -10.51 7.41
CA GLY A 54 -16.44 -10.21 8.79
C GLY A 54 -15.02 -9.64 8.95
N LEU A 55 -14.20 -9.60 7.89
CA LEU A 55 -12.87 -8.96 7.97
C LEU A 55 -12.98 -7.46 8.26
N ALA A 56 -13.98 -6.79 7.67
CA ALA A 56 -14.25 -5.38 7.92
C ALA A 56 -14.60 -5.12 9.40
N GLU A 57 -15.42 -5.98 10.00
CA GLU A 57 -15.80 -5.89 11.42
C GLU A 57 -14.59 -6.10 12.33
N GLN A 58 -13.72 -7.05 11.98
CA GLN A 58 -12.46 -7.29 12.70
C GLN A 58 -11.50 -6.10 12.61
N ILE A 59 -11.37 -5.48 11.43
CA ILE A 59 -10.51 -4.29 11.24
C ILE A 59 -11.03 -3.13 12.09
N ILE A 60 -12.33 -2.89 12.09
CA ILE A 60 -12.95 -1.82 12.88
C ILE A 60 -12.76 -2.10 14.38
N ALA A 61 -13.00 -3.32 14.84
CA ALA A 61 -12.79 -3.71 16.23
C ALA A 61 -11.32 -3.60 16.67
N GLN A 62 -10.37 -3.95 15.80
CA GLN A 62 -8.94 -3.77 16.06
C GLN A 62 -8.54 -2.30 16.12
N ASP A 63 -9.10 -1.46 15.27
CA ASP A 63 -8.81 -0.03 15.26
C ASP A 63 -9.43 0.67 16.47
N GLU A 64 -10.63 0.28 16.87
CA GLU A 64 -11.26 0.72 18.13
C GLU A 64 -10.45 0.26 19.35
N ALA A 65 -9.96 -0.98 19.37
CA ALA A 65 -9.08 -1.46 20.43
C ALA A 65 -7.75 -0.68 20.49
N LYS A 66 -7.16 -0.31 19.34
CA LYS A 66 -5.95 0.54 19.27
C LYS A 66 -6.22 1.98 19.72
N ARG A 67 -7.42 2.52 19.45
CA ARG A 67 -7.83 3.85 19.91
C ARG A 67 -8.22 3.86 21.39
N ALA A 68 -8.75 2.74 21.90
CA ALA A 68 -9.15 2.56 23.30
C ALA A 68 -7.99 2.13 24.21
N GLN A 69 -6.89 1.60 23.64
CA GLN A 69 -5.60 1.60 24.32
C GLN A 69 -5.27 3.06 24.64
N GLU A 70 -5.42 3.40 25.91
CA GLU A 70 -5.22 4.74 26.46
C GLU A 70 -3.99 5.38 25.84
N LEU A 71 -4.14 6.62 25.36
CA LEU A 71 -3.03 7.47 24.94
C LEU A 71 -1.98 7.43 26.06
N ASP A 72 -0.93 6.64 25.84
CA ASP A 72 0.15 6.45 26.79
C ASP A 72 0.79 7.82 27.05
N LEU A 73 0.41 8.44 28.17
CA LEU A 73 0.88 9.77 28.59
C LEU A 73 2.42 9.80 28.75
N LEU A 74 3.06 8.63 28.89
CA LEU A 74 4.52 8.47 28.92
C LEU A 74 5.15 8.64 27.52
N ASN A 75 4.41 8.40 26.43
CA ASN A 75 4.84 8.68 25.06
C ASN A 75 4.65 10.15 24.65
N ILE A 76 3.77 10.89 25.33
CA ILE A 76 3.50 12.33 25.12
C ILE A 76 4.49 13.21 25.88
N ALA A 77 5.10 12.72 26.95
CA ALA A 77 6.19 13.42 27.62
C ALA A 77 7.39 13.61 26.67
N PRO A 78 8.10 14.76 26.72
CA PRO A 78 9.24 15.01 25.84
C PRO A 78 10.34 13.96 26.10
N LYS A 79 10.48 13.01 25.16
CA LYS A 79 11.26 11.77 25.31
C LYS A 79 12.73 11.94 25.69
N ARG A 80 13.34 13.11 25.50
CA ARG A 80 14.79 13.31 25.70
C ARG A 80 15.10 14.78 26.04
N PRO A 81 15.50 15.12 27.28
CA PRO A 81 15.88 16.49 27.65
C PRO A 81 17.05 17.05 26.81
N ASN A 82 17.93 16.18 26.32
CA ASN A 82 19.11 16.56 25.52
C ASN A 82 18.93 16.34 24.01
N TRP A 83 17.70 16.08 23.54
CA TRP A 83 17.43 15.89 22.11
C TRP A 83 17.86 17.12 21.31
N ASP A 84 17.49 18.28 21.82
CA ASP A 84 17.76 19.53 21.13
C ASP A 84 19.25 19.82 21.10
N LEU A 85 19.94 19.60 22.24
CA LEU A 85 21.40 19.68 22.31
C LEU A 85 22.07 18.77 21.28
N LYS A 86 21.62 17.52 21.15
CA LYS A 86 22.15 16.60 20.14
C LYS A 86 21.92 17.14 18.72
N ARG A 87 20.70 17.58 18.42
CA ARG A 87 20.33 18.11 17.11
C ARG A 87 21.13 19.37 16.74
N GLU A 88 21.28 20.30 17.67
CA GLU A 88 22.06 21.52 17.48
C GLU A 88 23.56 21.25 17.34
N MET A 89 24.09 20.30 18.11
CA MET A 89 25.48 19.86 18.01
C MET A 89 25.74 19.17 16.67
N GLU A 90 24.83 18.31 16.21
CA GLU A 90 24.90 17.64 14.91
C GLU A 90 25.02 18.66 13.76
N LYS A 91 24.22 19.74 13.79
CA LYS A 91 24.27 20.81 12.79
C LYS A 91 25.62 21.54 12.78
N LYS A 92 26.20 21.81 13.95
CA LYS A 92 27.53 22.44 14.08
C LYS A 92 28.64 21.49 13.61
N LEU A 93 28.57 20.22 13.97
CA LEU A 93 29.51 19.19 13.54
C LEU A 93 29.46 18.98 12.03
N ALA A 94 28.29 18.99 11.40
CA ALA A 94 28.18 18.86 9.94
C ALA A 94 28.88 20.00 9.18
N ARG A 95 28.78 21.25 9.69
CA ARG A 95 29.50 22.39 9.10
C ARG A 95 31.01 22.25 9.29
N LEU A 96 31.43 21.84 10.49
CA LEU A 96 32.85 21.65 10.82
C LEU A 96 33.45 20.51 9.98
N GLU A 97 32.76 19.38 9.87
CA GLU A 97 33.19 18.22 9.08
C GLU A 97 33.45 18.59 7.62
N ARG A 98 32.58 19.42 7.01
CA ARG A 98 32.80 19.93 5.65
C ARG A 98 34.09 20.74 5.54
N GLN A 99 34.37 21.60 6.51
CA GLN A 99 35.59 22.41 6.55
C GLN A 99 36.84 21.54 6.79
N THR A 100 36.73 20.55 7.68
CA THR A 100 37.79 19.58 7.95
C THR A 100 38.15 18.79 6.70
N GLN A 101 37.15 18.32 5.94
CA GLN A 101 37.37 17.61 4.67
C GLN A 101 38.02 18.52 3.61
N GLN A 102 37.60 19.79 3.52
CA GLN A 102 38.25 20.77 2.65
C GLN A 102 39.71 20.99 3.04
N ALA A 103 40.00 21.16 4.33
CA ALA A 103 41.35 21.33 4.86
C ALA A 103 42.22 20.08 4.61
N ILE A 104 41.68 18.88 4.82
CA ILE A 104 42.35 17.61 4.49
C ILE A 104 42.70 17.58 3.00
N HIS A 105 41.76 17.94 2.14
CA HIS A 105 41.98 17.94 0.70
C HIS A 105 43.02 18.98 0.27
N THR A 106 43.04 20.17 0.86
CA THR A 106 44.11 21.16 0.59
C THR A 106 45.48 20.67 1.05
N LEU A 107 45.56 20.05 2.24
CA LEU A 107 46.81 19.51 2.77
C LEU A 107 47.34 18.36 1.90
N ILE A 108 46.46 17.48 1.41
CA ILE A 108 46.84 16.40 0.49
C ILE A 108 47.41 16.99 -0.81
N ARG A 109 46.77 18.03 -1.37
CA ARG A 109 47.26 18.70 -2.58
C ARG A 109 48.62 19.35 -2.36
N GLN A 110 48.79 20.09 -1.27
CA GLN A 110 50.07 20.71 -0.90
C GLN A 110 51.17 19.65 -0.78
N ARG A 111 50.92 18.58 -0.02
CA ARG A 111 51.89 17.49 0.17
C ARG A 111 52.27 16.81 -1.16
N LEU A 112 51.30 16.62 -2.06
CA LEU A 112 51.58 16.03 -3.38
C LEU A 112 52.36 16.98 -4.29
N ALA A 113 52.10 18.29 -4.21
CA ALA A 113 52.83 19.31 -4.96
C ALA A 113 54.28 19.47 -4.47
N GLU A 114 54.49 19.44 -3.15
CA GLU A 114 55.82 19.41 -2.51
C GLU A 114 56.62 18.18 -2.97
N GLN A 115 56.00 17.00 -2.98
CA GLN A 115 56.65 15.77 -3.49
C GLN A 115 56.99 15.85 -4.98
N LYS A 116 56.22 16.61 -5.77
CA LYS A 116 56.43 16.79 -7.21
C LYS A 116 57.27 18.02 -7.57
N GLY A 117 57.73 18.80 -6.59
CA GLY A 117 58.56 20.00 -6.80
C GLY A 117 57.82 21.17 -7.48
N GLN A 118 56.49 21.25 -7.37
CA GLN A 118 55.65 22.28 -8.01
C GLN A 118 54.93 23.17 -6.96
N SER A 119 55.61 23.51 -5.86
CA SER A 119 54.99 24.11 -4.66
C SER A 119 54.44 25.53 -4.88
N ASP A 120 55.11 26.36 -5.68
CA ASP A 120 54.90 27.81 -5.58
C ASP A 120 53.75 28.34 -6.46
N ASP A 121 53.53 27.73 -7.63
CA ASP A 121 52.54 28.21 -8.61
C ASP A 121 51.10 27.82 -8.23
N LEU A 122 50.93 26.64 -7.62
CA LEU A 122 49.61 26.13 -7.21
C LEU A 122 49.09 26.80 -5.93
N VAL A 123 49.98 27.15 -4.98
CA VAL A 123 49.60 27.86 -3.76
C VAL A 123 49.15 29.28 -4.10
N GLY A 124 49.84 29.97 -5.03
CA GLY A 124 49.43 31.28 -5.53
C GLY A 124 48.06 31.27 -6.22
N ALA A 125 47.81 30.29 -7.09
CA ALA A 125 46.52 30.16 -7.78
C ALA A 125 45.36 29.83 -6.83
N MET A 126 45.60 29.01 -5.79
CA MET A 126 44.57 28.68 -4.79
C MET A 126 44.24 29.88 -3.89
N GLN A 127 45.25 30.69 -3.52
CA GLN A 127 45.06 31.91 -2.74
C GLN A 127 44.27 32.96 -3.51
N ALA A 128 44.55 33.11 -4.82
CA ALA A 128 43.81 34.00 -5.70
C ALA A 128 42.34 33.58 -5.87
N ALA A 129 42.09 32.28 -6.05
CA ALA A 129 40.73 31.74 -6.15
C ALA A 129 39.94 31.85 -4.83
N ALA A 130 40.62 31.77 -3.67
CA ALA A 130 39.98 31.94 -2.36
C ALA A 130 39.57 33.40 -2.09
N ASN A 131 40.37 34.39 -2.53
CA ASN A 131 40.03 35.81 -2.38
C ASN A 131 38.90 36.27 -3.32
N ALA A 132 38.84 35.77 -4.55
CA ALA A 132 37.82 36.16 -5.53
C ALA A 132 36.38 35.72 -5.15
N GLY A 133 36.22 34.80 -4.20
CA GLY A 133 34.91 34.33 -3.74
C GLY A 133 34.30 35.14 -2.58
N ASN A 134 34.99 36.18 -2.09
CA ASN A 134 34.60 36.91 -0.87
C ASN A 134 34.26 38.40 -1.11
N ASP A 135 34.12 38.84 -2.36
CA ASP A 135 33.64 40.19 -2.68
C ASP A 135 32.11 40.26 -2.48
N PRO A 136 31.59 41.12 -1.58
CA PRO A 136 30.15 41.34 -1.47
C PRO A 136 29.65 42.06 -2.73
N PRO A 137 28.44 41.74 -3.22
CA PRO A 137 27.87 42.42 -4.39
C PRO A 137 27.70 43.91 -4.08
N SER A 138 28.28 44.75 -4.91
CA SER A 138 28.07 46.19 -4.91
C SER A 138 26.63 46.48 -5.34
N ASP A 139 25.81 46.97 -4.40
CA ASP A 139 24.53 47.63 -4.68
C ASP A 139 24.82 48.97 -5.39
N ASP A 140 24.69 48.98 -6.71
CA ASP A 140 24.50 50.20 -7.52
C ASP A 140 23.13 50.08 -8.21
N ASP A 141 22.09 50.54 -7.54
CA ASP A 141 20.76 50.81 -8.12
C ASP A 141 20.67 52.32 -8.46
N ASP A 142 20.69 52.64 -9.76
CA ASP A 142 20.21 53.91 -10.36
C ASP A 142 18.74 53.77 -10.79
#